data_AF-A0A2E2KYH6-F1
#
_entry.id   AF-A0A2E2KYH6-F1
#
_cell.length_a   1.000
_cell.length_b   1.000
_cell.length_c   1.000
_cell.angle_alpha   90.00
_cell.angle_beta   90.00
_cell.angle_gamma   90.00
#
_symmetry.space_group_name_H-M   'P 1'
#
loop_
_entity.id
_entity.type
_entity.pdbx_description
1 polymer ?
#
loop_
_entity_poly.entity_id
_entity_poly.type
_entity_poly.pdbx_seq_one_letter_code
_entity_poly.pdbx_strand_id
1 'polypeptide(L)'
;MKTVKLALALILPLGLALPAAAQTMTVTTGNGGTMSKNRDCIRGNGASNCQTTTTATTANGQTASKNRLRTTDAGGTTTTVSGVGANGQTGSKTRKITVSN
;
A
#
# COMPACT_ATOMS: atom_id res chain seq x y z
N MET A 1 60.11 -4.97 -13.99
CA MET A 1 58.91 -4.39 -14.64
C MET A 1 57.69 -5.08 -14.06
N LYS A 2 56.73 -4.27 -13.58
CA LYS A 2 55.52 -4.67 -12.84
C LYS A 2 54.48 -5.31 -13.76
N THR A 3 53.79 -6.33 -13.28
CA THR A 3 52.38 -6.60 -13.66
C THR A 3 51.68 -7.42 -12.57
N VAL A 4 51.29 -6.73 -11.49
CA VAL A 4 50.26 -7.20 -10.56
C VAL A 4 48.93 -7.16 -11.32
N LYS A 5 48.35 -8.32 -11.65
CA LYS A 5 47.00 -8.40 -12.21
C LYS A 5 46.00 -8.38 -11.06
N LEU A 6 45.41 -7.20 -10.84
CA LEU A 6 44.22 -6.99 -10.00
C LEU A 6 43.08 -7.88 -10.50
N ALA A 7 42.66 -8.86 -9.69
CA ALA A 7 41.37 -9.52 -9.87
C ALA A 7 40.29 -8.58 -9.30
N LEU A 8 39.50 -8.01 -10.21
CA LEU A 8 38.39 -7.10 -9.93
C LEU A 8 37.29 -7.88 -9.19
N ALA A 9 37.05 -7.53 -7.92
CA ALA A 9 36.01 -8.11 -7.09
C ALA A 9 34.62 -7.77 -7.66
N LEU A 10 33.87 -8.79 -8.07
CA LEU A 10 32.47 -8.66 -8.48
C LEU A 10 31.60 -8.69 -7.22
N ILE A 11 31.58 -7.58 -6.47
CA ILE A 11 30.63 -7.41 -5.36
C ILE A 11 29.28 -7.06 -6.00
N LEU A 12 28.43 -8.06 -6.20
CA LEU A 12 27.01 -7.85 -6.44
C LEU A 12 26.43 -7.08 -5.24
N PRO A 13 25.84 -5.88 -5.42
CA PRO A 13 24.95 -5.36 -4.40
C PRO A 13 23.68 -6.21 -4.51
N LEU A 14 23.55 -7.23 -3.65
CA LEU A 14 22.23 -7.75 -3.30
C LEU A 14 21.48 -6.60 -2.62
N GLY A 15 20.83 -5.77 -3.44
CA GLY A 15 19.94 -4.72 -2.99
C GLY A 15 18.86 -5.36 -2.16
N LEU A 16 19.00 -5.23 -0.83
CA LEU A 16 18.00 -5.61 0.15
C LEU A 16 16.66 -5.00 -0.29
N ALA A 17 15.74 -5.85 -0.73
CA ALA A 17 14.35 -5.46 -0.94
C ALA A 17 13.78 -5.12 0.45
N LEU A 18 13.94 -3.87 0.86
CA LEU A 18 13.35 -3.39 2.11
C LEU A 18 11.83 -3.61 2.02
N PRO A 19 11.21 -4.33 2.97
CA PRO A 19 9.77 -4.43 3.02
C PRO A 19 9.21 -3.02 3.17
N ALA A 20 8.22 -2.68 2.34
CA ALA A 20 7.52 -1.40 2.49
C ALA A 20 6.76 -1.47 3.80
N ALA A 21 7.33 -0.90 4.86
CA ALA A 21 6.76 -0.94 6.20
C ALA A 21 5.33 -0.40 6.19
N ALA A 22 4.46 -1.04 6.97
CA ALA A 22 3.10 -0.55 7.21
C ALA A 22 3.17 0.89 7.74
N GLN A 23 2.48 1.81 7.07
CA GLN A 23 2.41 3.22 7.44
C GLN A 23 1.05 3.49 8.08
N THR A 24 1.04 3.75 9.39
CA THR A 24 -0.16 4.14 10.13
C THR A 24 -0.10 5.63 10.46
N MET A 25 -1.16 6.36 10.13
CA MET A 25 -1.36 7.75 10.53
C MET A 25 -2.71 7.89 11.22
N THR A 26 -2.75 8.57 12.35
CA THR A 26 -3.99 8.93 13.05
C THR A 26 -4.04 10.44 13.21
N VAL A 27 -5.18 11.04 12.87
CA VAL A 27 -5.45 12.48 12.97
C VAL A 27 -6.69 12.67 13.82
N THR A 28 -6.61 13.53 14.83
CA THR A 28 -7.76 13.99 15.61
C THR A 28 -8.21 15.35 15.07
N THR A 29 -9.49 15.50 14.75
CA THR A 29 -10.03 16.76 14.23
C THR A 29 -10.39 17.69 15.39
N GLY A 30 -10.42 19.01 15.15
CA GLY A 30 -10.73 20.02 16.18
C GLY A 30 -12.10 19.88 16.85
N ASN A 31 -12.99 19.07 16.28
CA ASN A 31 -14.31 18.77 16.84
C ASN A 31 -14.34 17.45 17.64
N GLY A 32 -13.20 16.81 17.91
CA GLY A 32 -13.09 15.60 18.74
C GLY A 32 -13.27 14.26 18.00
N GLY A 33 -13.43 14.27 16.67
CA GLY A 33 -13.43 13.04 15.85
C GLY A 33 -12.01 12.57 15.53
N THR A 34 -11.87 11.31 15.11
CA THR A 34 -10.58 10.72 14.70
C THR A 34 -10.65 10.15 13.29
N MET A 35 -9.52 10.17 12.58
CA MET A 35 -9.32 9.45 11.34
C MET A 35 -8.00 8.70 11.42
N SER A 36 -8.05 7.38 11.28
CA SER A 36 -6.88 6.52 11.17
C SER A 36 -6.77 5.98 9.75
N LYS A 37 -5.56 5.98 9.21
CA LYS A 37 -5.23 5.42 7.90
C LYS A 37 -4.01 4.54 8.03
N ASN A 38 -4.18 3.25 7.77
CA ASN A 38 -3.11 2.28 7.69
C ASN A 38 -2.89 1.88 6.24
N ARG A 39 -1.64 1.86 5.79
CA ARG A 39 -1.24 1.40 4.47
C ARG A 39 -0.19 0.31 4.61
N ASP A 40 -0.48 -0.85 4.05
CA ASP A 40 0.45 -1.97 3.95
C ASP A 40 0.69 -2.30 2.48
N CYS A 41 1.94 -2.57 2.11
CA CYS A 41 2.32 -2.86 0.73
C CYS A 41 3.34 -4.00 0.70
N ILE A 42 2.91 -5.15 0.20
CA ILE A 42 3.79 -6.28 -0.09
C ILE A 42 4.23 -6.17 -1.55
N ARG A 43 5.53 -6.28 -1.80
CA ARG A 43 6.12 -6.29 -3.15
C ARG A 43 6.98 -7.54 -3.31
N GLY A 44 6.84 -8.24 -4.42
CA GLY A 44 7.59 -9.46 -4.71
C GLY A 44 7.21 -10.04 -6.06
N ASN A 45 8.12 -10.80 -6.67
CA ASN A 45 7.92 -11.54 -7.93
C ASN A 45 7.26 -10.71 -9.05
N GLY A 46 7.71 -9.47 -9.28
CA GLY A 46 7.19 -8.61 -10.35
C GLY A 46 5.78 -8.05 -10.10
N ALA A 47 5.22 -8.24 -8.91
CA ALA A 47 3.91 -7.73 -8.52
C ALA A 47 3.96 -6.94 -7.20
N SER A 48 2.93 -6.14 -6.96
CA SER A 48 2.72 -5.45 -5.70
C SER A 48 1.25 -5.47 -5.28
N ASN A 49 1.02 -5.73 -4.00
CA ASN A 49 -0.28 -5.69 -3.35
C ASN A 49 -0.24 -4.63 -2.25
N CYS A 50 -0.94 -3.53 -2.46
CA CYS A 50 -1.03 -2.44 -1.50
C CYS A 50 -2.46 -2.34 -0.95
N GLN A 51 -2.62 -2.66 0.33
CA GLN A 51 -3.85 -2.41 1.06
C GLN A 51 -3.78 -1.06 1.78
N THR A 52 -4.91 -0.36 1.83
CA THR A 52 -5.05 0.86 2.61
C THR A 52 -6.41 0.84 3.30
N THR A 53 -6.39 0.76 4.62
CA THR A 53 -7.58 0.84 5.46
C THR A 53 -7.66 2.24 6.04
N THR A 54 -8.82 2.89 5.91
CA THR A 54 -9.12 4.16 6.55
C THR A 54 -10.34 3.98 7.43
N THR A 55 -10.23 4.36 8.69
CA THR A 55 -11.32 4.38 9.66
C THR A 55 -11.51 5.80 10.13
N ALA A 56 -12.74 6.31 10.11
CA ALA A 56 -13.07 7.62 10.64
C ALA A 56 -14.16 7.45 11.69
N THR A 57 -13.96 8.08 12.84
CA THR A 57 -14.90 8.09 13.96
C THR A 57 -15.27 9.53 14.26
N THR A 58 -16.57 9.84 14.30
CA THR A 58 -17.04 11.18 14.67
C THR A 58 -16.94 11.38 16.18
N ALA A 59 -17.08 12.62 16.65
CA ALA A 59 -17.09 12.93 18.08
C ALA A 59 -18.22 12.21 18.85
N ASN A 60 -19.31 11.87 18.15
CA ASN A 60 -20.46 11.15 18.70
C ASN A 60 -20.29 9.62 18.63
N GLY A 61 -19.08 9.12 18.31
CA GLY A 61 -18.75 7.69 18.28
C GLY A 61 -19.15 6.94 17.00
N GLN A 62 -19.76 7.61 16.03
CA GLN A 62 -20.14 6.97 14.76
C GLN A 62 -18.90 6.65 13.93
N THR A 63 -18.78 5.42 13.45
CA THR A 63 -17.57 4.96 12.74
C THR A 63 -17.88 4.54 11.32
N ALA A 64 -17.08 5.01 10.36
CA ALA A 64 -17.08 4.56 8.98
C ALA A 64 -15.71 4.01 8.61
N SER A 65 -15.68 3.00 7.74
CA SER A 65 -14.45 2.40 7.26
C SER A 65 -14.40 2.30 5.74
N LYS A 66 -13.20 2.38 5.19
CA LYS A 66 -12.91 2.24 3.77
C LYS A 66 -11.65 1.41 3.61
N ASN A 67 -11.75 0.32 2.87
CA ASN A 67 -10.60 -0.49 2.48
C ASN A 67 -10.33 -0.29 0.98
N ARG A 68 -9.05 -0.15 0.62
CA ARG A 68 -8.61 -0.12 -0.77
C ARG A 68 -7.51 -1.14 -0.95
N LEU A 69 -7.73 -2.10 -1.83
CA LEU A 69 -6.70 -3.02 -2.30
C LEU A 69 -6.30 -2.63 -3.72
N ARG A 70 -5.00 -2.46 -3.96
CA ARG A 70 -4.44 -2.29 -5.29
C ARG A 70 -3.40 -3.35 -5.56
N THR A 71 -3.66 -4.14 -6.60
CA THR A 71 -2.75 -5.15 -7.14
C THR A 71 -2.21 -4.64 -8.46
N THR A 72 -0.89 -4.59 -8.60
CA THR A 72 -0.21 -4.21 -9.84
C THR A 72 0.78 -5.30 -10.21
N ASP A 73 0.73 -5.75 -11.45
CA ASP A 73 1.65 -6.71 -12.07
C ASP A 73 1.99 -6.26 -13.50
N ALA A 74 2.71 -7.09 -14.26
CA ALA A 74 3.09 -6.80 -15.64
C ALA A 74 1.89 -6.66 -16.60
N GLY A 75 0.75 -7.29 -16.31
CA GLY A 75 -0.47 -7.23 -17.11
C GLY A 75 -1.35 -6.00 -16.80
N GLY A 76 -1.04 -5.26 -15.74
CA GLY A 76 -1.67 -3.99 -15.42
C GLY A 76 -1.95 -3.79 -13.93
N THR A 77 -3.02 -3.07 -13.61
CA THR A 77 -3.39 -2.71 -12.24
C THR A 77 -4.87 -2.90 -11.99
N THR A 78 -5.22 -3.67 -10.95
CA THR A 78 -6.57 -3.78 -10.41
C THR A 78 -6.65 -3.04 -9.09
N THR A 79 -7.65 -2.18 -8.92
CA THR A 79 -7.95 -1.49 -7.67
C THR A 79 -9.39 -1.76 -7.26
N THR A 80 -9.56 -2.35 -6.07
CA THR A 80 -10.85 -2.55 -5.43
C THR A 80 -10.95 -1.61 -4.23
N VAL A 81 -12.08 -0.92 -4.10
CA VAL A 81 -12.38 -0.06 -2.96
C VAL A 81 -13.71 -0.50 -2.38
N SER A 82 -13.71 -0.93 -1.12
CA SER A 82 -14.91 -1.23 -0.35
C SER A 82 -15.01 -0.31 0.86
N GLY A 83 -16.22 -0.17 1.41
CA GLY A 83 -16.41 0.59 2.63
C GLY A 83 -17.73 0.28 3.31
N VAL A 84 -17.79 0.62 4.59
CA VAL A 84 -18.96 0.54 5.45
C VAL A 84 -19.21 1.93 6.05
N GLY A 85 -20.40 2.48 5.83
CA GLY A 85 -20.83 3.74 6.41
C GLY A 85 -21.20 3.61 7.88
N ALA A 86 -21.34 4.75 8.56
CA ALA A 86 -21.72 4.81 9.98
C ALA A 86 -23.06 4.13 10.31
N ASN A 87 -23.96 4.06 9.33
CA ASN A 87 -25.27 3.43 9.47
C ASN A 87 -25.30 2.01 8.86
N GLY A 88 -24.13 1.39 8.66
CA GLY A 88 -23.99 0.01 8.19
C GLY A 88 -24.11 -0.20 6.68
N GLN A 89 -24.38 0.84 5.87
CA GLN A 89 -24.45 0.67 4.41
C GLN A 89 -23.08 0.28 3.86
N THR A 90 -23.08 -0.70 2.97
CA THR A 90 -21.85 -1.18 2.32
C THR A 90 -21.83 -0.81 0.85
N GLY A 91 -20.64 -0.52 0.32
CA GLY A 91 -20.45 -0.32 -1.12
C GLY A 91 -19.08 -0.82 -1.55
N SER A 92 -18.99 -1.30 -2.79
CA SER A 92 -17.73 -1.72 -3.40
C SER A 92 -17.65 -1.28 -4.86
N LYS A 93 -16.45 -0.94 -5.30
CA LYS A 93 -16.14 -0.67 -6.71
C LYS A 93 -14.77 -1.22 -7.07
N THR A 94 -14.69 -1.82 -8.25
CA THR A 94 -13.44 -2.34 -8.81
C THR A 94 -13.14 -1.65 -10.13
N ARG A 95 -11.89 -1.27 -10.34
CA ARG A 95 -11.37 -0.76 -11.61
C ARG A 95 -10.15 -1.57 -12.00
N LYS A 96 -10.12 -2.05 -13.24
CA LYS A 96 -8.96 -2.72 -13.83
C LYS A 96 -8.43 -1.85 -14.98
N ILE A 97 -7.13 -1.63 -14.97
CA ILE A 97 -6.37 -1.01 -16.05
C ILE A 97 -5.45 -2.10 -16.57
N THR A 98 -5.53 -2.42 -17.86
CA THR A 98 -4.68 -3.40 -18.51
C THR A 98 -3.62 -2.72 -19.36
N VAL A 99 -2.44 -3.31 -19.43
CA VAL A 99 -1.38 -2.88 -20.36
C VAL A 99 -1.35 -3.89 -21.51
N SER A 100 -1.44 -3.41 -22.74
CA SER A 100 -1.28 -4.20 -23.97
C SER A 100 -0.16 -3.59 -24.79
N ASN A 101 0.79 -4.42 -25.23
CA ASN A 101 1.83 -4.06 -26.21
C ASN A 101 1.39 -4.44 -27.61
#